data_AF-A0AAE3EG78-F1
#
_entry.id   AF-A0AAE3EG78-F1
#
_cell.length_a   1.000
_cell.length_b   1.000
_cell.length_c   1.000
_cell.angle_alpha   90.00
_cell.angle_beta   90.00
_cell.angle_gamma   90.00
#
_symmetry.space_group_name_H-M   'P 1'
#
loop_
_entity.id
_entity.type
_entity.pdbx_description
1 polymer ?
#
loop_
_entity_poly.entity_id
_entity_poly.type
_entity_poly.pdbx_seq_one_letter_code
_entity_poly.pdbx_strand_id
1 'polypeptide(L)'
;MDNKSVMSLFFVLILIFIFSFTLSLDAIANNNAMYGVYALVGFIILVGLSLFESVQLSKDGVTVAYWFKALSTISLVILVWYCTRAGVLFGWW
;
A
#
# COMPACT_ATOMS: atom_id res chain seq x y z
N MET A 1 -1.59 -17.63 12.64
CA MET A 1 -2.85 -17.51 11.88
C MET A 1 -3.01 -18.75 11.02
N ASP A 2 -4.24 -19.22 10.80
CA ASP A 2 -4.47 -20.26 9.81
C ASP A 2 -4.12 -19.76 8.39
N ASN A 3 -3.62 -20.65 7.53
CA ASN A 3 -3.25 -20.32 6.13
C ASN A 3 -4.38 -19.61 5.36
N LYS A 4 -5.64 -19.97 5.64
CA LYS A 4 -6.82 -19.33 5.04
C LYS A 4 -6.95 -17.86 5.43
N SER A 5 -6.65 -17.53 6.69
CA SER A 5 -6.70 -16.15 7.20
C SER A 5 -5.58 -15.30 6.61
N VAL A 6 -4.37 -15.84 6.50
CA VAL A 6 -3.22 -15.16 5.88
C VAL A 6 -3.49 -14.85 4.40
N MET A 7 -4.02 -15.83 3.65
CA MET A 7 -4.43 -15.65 2.25
C MET A 7 -5.52 -14.59 2.10
N SER A 8 -6.52 -14.61 2.99
CA SER A 8 -7.58 -13.59 2.98
C SER A 8 -7.02 -12.19 3.23
N LEU A 9 -6.11 -12.05 4.19
CA LEU A 9 -5.48 -10.76 4.49
C LEU A 9 -4.66 -10.26 3.30
N PHE A 10 -3.88 -11.14 2.66
CA PHE A 10 -3.13 -10.81 1.45
C PHE A 10 -4.04 -10.30 0.33
N PHE A 11 -5.19 -10.96 0.10
CA PHE A 11 -6.16 -10.52 -0.90
C PHE A 11 -6.76 -9.14 -0.57
N VAL A 12 -7.09 -8.89 0.71
CA VAL A 12 -7.58 -7.58 1.15
C VAL A 12 -6.53 -6.49 0.92
N LEU A 13 -5.25 -6.76 1.19
CA LEU A 13 -4.18 -5.82 0.90
C LEU A 13 -4.05 -5.53 -0.60
N ILE A 14 -4.21 -6.54 -1.47
CA ILE A 14 -4.25 -6.30 -2.93
C ILE A 14 -5.39 -5.36 -3.31
N LEU A 15 -6.58 -5.54 -2.74
CA LEU A 15 -7.71 -4.62 -3.01
C LEU A 15 -7.40 -3.20 -2.53
N ILE A 16 -6.86 -3.06 -1.32
CA ILE A 16 -6.43 -1.76 -0.78
C ILE A 16 -5.39 -1.11 -1.69
N PHE A 17 -4.43 -1.89 -2.23
CA PHE A 17 -3.46 -1.41 -3.20
C PHE A 17 -4.13 -0.86 -4.46
N ILE A 18 -5.05 -1.62 -5.06
CA ILE A 18 -5.75 -1.21 -6.28
C ILE A 18 -6.54 0.09 -6.02
N PHE A 19 -7.31 0.16 -4.93
CA PHE A 19 -8.07 1.35 -4.58
C PHE A 19 -7.18 2.56 -4.28
N SER A 20 -6.09 2.37 -3.53
CA SER A 20 -5.16 3.46 -3.21
C SER A 20 -4.48 3.97 -4.49
N PHE A 21 -4.13 3.05 -5.39
CA PHE A 21 -3.51 3.39 -6.67
C PHE A 21 -4.48 4.13 -7.60
N THR A 22 -5.72 3.66 -7.75
CA THR A 22 -6.72 4.35 -8.58
C THR A 22 -7.06 5.73 -8.03
N LEU A 23 -7.26 5.86 -6.71
CA LEU A 23 -7.47 7.15 -6.05
C LEU A 23 -6.26 8.08 -6.21
N SER A 24 -5.03 7.55 -6.21
CA SER A 24 -3.83 8.35 -6.43
C SER A 24 -3.78 8.95 -7.84
N LEU A 25 -4.18 8.18 -8.84
CA LEU A 25 -4.26 8.64 -10.23
C LEU A 25 -5.37 9.67 -10.41
N ASP A 26 -6.54 9.40 -9.82
CA ASP A 26 -7.69 10.29 -9.89
C ASP A 26 -7.43 11.62 -9.18
N ALA A 27 -6.79 11.58 -8.01
CA ALA A 27 -6.35 12.76 -7.30
C ALA A 27 -5.43 13.64 -8.17
N ILE A 28 -4.44 13.03 -8.84
CA ILE A 28 -3.50 13.75 -9.71
C ILE A 28 -4.23 14.31 -10.96
N ALA A 29 -5.09 13.52 -11.59
CA ALA A 29 -5.75 13.91 -12.84
C ALA A 29 -6.78 15.03 -12.63
N ASN A 30 -7.54 14.98 -11.52
CA ASN A 30 -8.65 15.89 -11.25
C ASN A 30 -8.32 16.94 -10.18
N ASN A 31 -7.06 17.03 -9.75
CA ASN A 31 -6.59 17.93 -8.70
C ASN A 31 -7.43 17.87 -7.40
N ASN A 32 -7.88 16.67 -7.03
CA ASN A 32 -8.75 16.45 -5.88
C ASN A 32 -7.93 16.07 -4.64
N ALA A 33 -7.73 17.05 -3.75
CA ALA A 33 -6.94 16.87 -2.53
C ALA A 33 -7.51 15.79 -1.59
N MET A 34 -8.83 15.63 -1.49
CA MET A 34 -9.44 14.63 -0.60
C MET A 34 -9.09 13.21 -1.03
N TYR A 35 -9.18 12.91 -2.33
CA TYR A 35 -8.80 11.61 -2.87
C TYR A 35 -7.32 11.35 -2.71
N GLY A 36 -6.51 12.41 -2.77
CA GLY A 36 -5.09 12.30 -2.51
C GLY A 36 -4.78 11.88 -1.07
N VAL A 37 -5.47 12.45 -0.09
CA VAL A 37 -5.32 12.03 1.32
C VAL A 37 -5.75 10.58 1.52
N TYR A 38 -6.87 10.16 0.92
CA TYR A 38 -7.33 8.77 1.02
C TYR A 38 -6.33 7.78 0.40
N ALA A 39 -5.76 8.11 -0.76
CA ALA A 39 -4.71 7.31 -1.37
C ALA A 39 -3.47 7.20 -0.47
N LEU A 40 -3.03 8.31 0.12
CA LEU A 40 -1.85 8.37 1.00
C LEU A 40 -2.04 7.49 2.24
N VAL A 41 -3.18 7.62 2.92
CA VAL A 41 -3.53 6.78 4.08
C VAL A 41 -3.58 5.30 3.68
N GLY A 42 -4.19 4.99 2.53
CA GLY A 42 -4.26 3.63 2.01
C GLY A 42 -2.88 3.01 1.79
N PHE A 43 -1.95 3.75 1.15
CA PHE A 43 -0.57 3.28 0.96
C PHE A 43 0.20 3.12 2.27
N ILE A 44 0.04 4.01 3.25
CA ILE A 44 0.70 3.88 4.56
C ILE A 44 0.23 2.61 5.27
N ILE A 45 -1.09 2.39 5.33
CA ILE A 45 -1.67 1.19 5.96
C ILE A 45 -1.17 -0.07 5.24
N LEU A 46 -1.20 -0.05 3.90
CA LEU A 46 -0.76 -1.16 3.07
C LEU A 46 0.71 -1.53 3.32
N VAL A 47 1.62 -0.54 3.27
CA VAL A 47 3.05 -0.75 3.50
C VAL A 47 3.32 -1.20 4.94
N GLY A 48 2.70 -0.55 5.92
CA GLY A 48 2.88 -0.88 7.33
C GLY A 48 2.43 -2.30 7.68
N LEU A 49 1.20 -2.66 7.30
CA LEU A 49 0.65 -3.99 7.57
C LEU A 49 1.38 -5.08 6.79
N SER A 50 1.72 -4.84 5.52
CA SER A 50 2.46 -5.83 4.73
C SER A 50 3.88 -6.08 5.26
N LEU A 51 4.59 -5.04 5.73
CA LEU A 51 5.89 -5.23 6.40
C LEU A 51 5.73 -6.01 7.70
N PHE A 52 4.78 -5.63 8.54
CA PHE A 52 4.54 -6.29 9.82
C PHE A 52 4.27 -7.78 9.64
N GLU A 53 3.33 -8.12 8.75
CA GLU A 53 2.98 -9.51 8.43
C GLU A 53 4.17 -10.26 7.80
N SER A 54 4.95 -9.61 6.92
CA SER A 54 6.14 -10.25 6.34
C SER A 54 7.18 -10.63 7.39
N VAL A 55 7.40 -9.76 8.40
CA VAL A 55 8.35 -10.03 9.49
C VAL A 55 7.82 -11.14 10.38
N GLN A 56 6.52 -11.14 10.70
CA GLN A 56 5.92 -12.17 11.52
C GLN A 56 5.96 -13.55 10.84
N LEU A 57 5.53 -13.65 9.58
CA LEU A 57 5.54 -14.89 8.80
C LEU A 57 6.95 -15.39 8.47
N SER A 58 7.94 -14.49 8.40
CA SER A 58 9.33 -14.89 8.16
C SER A 58 9.93 -15.68 9.33
N LYS A 59 9.47 -15.43 10.57
CA LYS A 59 9.90 -16.17 11.77
C LYS A 59 9.39 -17.61 11.75
N ASP A 60 8.23 -17.83 11.13
CA ASP A 60 7.59 -19.14 10.99
C ASP A 60 8.08 -19.91 9.74
N GLY A 61 9.02 -19.35 8.97
CA GLY A 61 9.59 -20.00 7.78
C GLY A 61 8.62 -20.15 6.61
N VAL A 62 7.51 -19.41 6.60
CA VAL A 62 6.44 -19.56 5.61
C VAL A 62 6.79 -18.80 4.32
N THR A 63 6.75 -19.47 3.16
CA THR A 63 7.05 -18.87 1.85
C THR A 63 6.18 -17.64 1.53
N VAL A 64 4.97 -17.57 2.10
CA VAL A 64 4.04 -16.44 1.94
C VAL A 64 4.63 -15.12 2.44
N ALA A 65 5.57 -15.14 3.39
CA ALA A 65 6.28 -13.95 3.87
C ALA A 65 6.95 -13.14 2.74
N TYR A 66 7.49 -13.83 1.72
CA TYR A 66 8.12 -13.19 0.57
C TYR A 66 7.13 -12.38 -0.27
N TRP A 67 5.89 -12.86 -0.38
CA TRP A 67 4.84 -12.16 -1.12
C TRP A 67 4.40 -10.87 -0.43
N PHE A 68 4.23 -10.92 0.89
CA PHE A 68 3.98 -9.71 1.69
C PHE A 68 5.12 -8.71 1.58
N LYS A 69 6.37 -9.18 1.61
CA LYS A 69 7.54 -8.31 1.45
C LYS A 69 7.62 -7.68 0.05
N ALA A 70 7.32 -8.45 -0.99
CA ALA A 70 7.28 -7.95 -2.37
C ALA A 70 6.17 -6.90 -2.54
N LEU A 71 4.97 -7.19 -2.04
CA LEU A 71 3.82 -6.27 -2.06
C LEU A 71 4.16 -4.97 -1.34
N SER A 72 4.79 -5.05 -0.16
CA SER A 72 5.26 -3.87 0.56
C SER A 72 6.26 -3.04 -0.25
N THR A 73 7.28 -3.70 -0.83
CA THR A 73 8.36 -3.02 -1.55
C THR A 73 7.81 -2.30 -2.78
N ILE A 74 6.95 -2.95 -3.57
CA ILE A 74 6.32 -2.35 -4.74
C ILE A 74 5.43 -1.16 -4.33
N SER A 75 4.63 -1.35 -3.28
CA SER A 75 3.75 -0.30 -2.75
C SER A 75 4.53 0.90 -2.22
N LEU A 76 5.69 0.67 -1.61
CA LEU A 76 6.56 1.72 -1.10
C LEU A 76 7.19 2.52 -2.25
N VAL A 77 7.62 1.86 -3.32
CA VAL A 77 8.11 2.55 -4.53
C VAL A 77 7.03 3.46 -5.11
N ILE A 78 5.78 2.96 -5.19
CA ILE A 78 4.65 3.73 -5.69
C ILE A 78 4.28 4.87 -4.73
N LEU A 79 4.35 4.65 -3.42
CA LEU A 79 4.11 5.70 -2.42
C LEU A 79 5.14 6.83 -2.53
N VAL A 80 6.43 6.50 -2.70
CA VAL A 80 7.48 7.52 -2.91
C VAL A 80 7.18 8.33 -4.17
N TRP A 81 6.88 7.65 -5.28
CA TRP A 81 6.45 8.31 -6.52
C TRP A 81 5.22 9.19 -6.31
N TYR A 82 4.22 8.70 -5.59
CA TYR A 82 3.01 9.44 -5.31
C TYR A 82 3.31 10.69 -4.49
N CYS A 83 4.12 10.59 -3.42
CA CYS A 83 4.54 11.73 -2.60
C CYS A 83 5.26 12.81 -3.42
N THR A 84 6.11 12.44 -4.38
CA THR A 84 6.80 13.43 -5.24
C THR A 84 5.83 14.25 -6.10
N ARG A 85 4.69 13.69 -6.48
CA ARG A 85 3.65 14.38 -7.28
C ARG A 85 2.60 15.05 -6.41
N ALA A 86 2.28 14.42 -5.28
CA ALA A 86 1.36 14.93 -4.29
C ALA A 86 1.85 16.25 -3.68
N GLY A 87 3.17 16.47 -3.60
CA GLY A 87 3.74 17.77 -3.21
C GLY A 87 3.22 18.95 -4.03
N VAL A 88 3.01 18.74 -5.34
CA VAL A 88 2.41 19.74 -6.25
C VAL A 88 0.90 19.89 -6.02
N LEU A 89 0.20 18.78 -5.73
CA LEU A 89 -1.24 18.78 -5.44
C LEU A 89 -1.61 19.44 -4.11
N PHE A 90 -0.79 19.21 -3.07
CA PHE A 90 -1.00 19.78 -1.74
C PHE A 90 -0.46 21.20 -1.61
N GLY A 91 0.19 21.75 -2.65
CA GLY A 91 0.81 23.06 -2.62
C GLY A 91 1.93 23.16 -1.58
N TRP A 92 2.61 22.04 -1.29
CA TRP A 92 3.69 21.97 -0.31
C TRP A 92 5.05 22.38 -0.89
N TRP A 93 5.12 22.56 -2.21
CA TRP A 93 6.30 23.00 -2.96
C TRP A 93 5.86 23.87 -4.14
#